data_AF-A0A374CDZ4-F1
#
_entry.id   AF-A0A374CDZ4-F1
#
_cell.length_a   1.000
_cell.length_b   1.000
_cell.length_c   1.000
_cell.angle_alpha   90.00
_cell.angle_beta   90.00
_cell.angle_gamma   90.00
#
_symmetry.space_group_name_H-M   'P 1'
#
loop_
_entity.id
_entity.type
_entity.pdbx_description
1 polymer ?
#
loop_
_entity_poly.entity_id
_entity_poly.type
_entity_poly.pdbx_seq_one_letter_code
_entity_poly.pdbx_strand_id
1 'polypeptide(L)'
;MAYIKNIIKIEAAEAEKLKSVIFPARHLCILPQDVEFRQIQCKNPSSCEISDKVESKVRIFTSKLTFKSCEQINSDDIPLAYRVTTADGCRYLIGRDHRPFPVLTRSELMPSSHTDSSLIAYTVTWSDVIKPLQIIE
;
A
#
# COMPACT_ATOMS: atom_id res chain seq x y z
N MET A 1 0.16 17.46 3.95
CA MET A 1 0.74 16.27 3.30
C MET A 1 1.56 15.51 4.31
N ALA A 2 1.34 14.19 4.42
CA ALA A 2 2.14 13.30 5.25
C ALA A 2 2.85 12.27 4.37
N TYR A 3 3.99 11.76 4.80
CA TYR A 3 4.79 10.82 4.02
C TYR A 3 5.23 9.64 4.88
N ILE A 4 5.12 8.44 4.34
CA ILE A 4 5.80 7.25 4.85
C ILE A 4 7.01 7.04 3.95
N LYS A 5 8.18 7.39 4.48
CA LYS A 5 9.48 7.30 3.77
C LYS A 5 10.22 6.04 4.18
N ASN A 6 11.27 5.71 3.43
CA ASN A 6 12.18 4.61 3.72
C ASN A 6 11.45 3.26 3.87
N ILE A 7 10.49 2.98 2.99
CA ILE A 7 9.81 1.69 2.97
C ILE A 7 10.80 0.66 2.43
N ILE A 8 11.12 -0.34 3.26
CA ILE A 8 12.09 -1.40 2.96
C ILE A 8 11.41 -2.73 2.63
N LYS A 9 10.12 -2.85 2.94
CA LYS A 9 9.34 -4.06 2.67
C LYS A 9 7.94 -3.68 2.25
N ILE A 10 7.47 -4.29 1.17
CA ILE A 10 6.08 -4.21 0.72
C ILE A 10 5.57 -5.64 0.60
N GLU A 11 4.40 -5.88 1.17
CA GLU A 11 3.75 -7.16 1.15
C GLU A 11 2.27 -6.97 0.80
N ALA A 12 1.67 -7.93 0.12
CA ALA A 12 0.28 -7.89 -0.29
C ALA A 12 -0.50 -9.07 0.28
N ALA A 13 -1.75 -8.82 0.65
CA ALA A 13 -2.70 -9.83 1.06
C ALA A 13 -4.05 -9.56 0.37
N GLU A 14 -4.85 -10.59 0.22
CA GLU A 14 -6.23 -10.45 -0.25
C GLU A 14 -7.04 -9.65 0.77
N ALA A 15 -7.81 -8.67 0.30
CA ALA A 15 -8.62 -7.82 1.15
C ALA A 15 -9.59 -8.64 2.02
N GLU A 16 -10.15 -9.73 1.48
CA GLU A 16 -11.08 -10.61 2.19
C GLU A 16 -10.48 -11.24 3.46
N LYS A 17 -9.17 -11.49 3.49
CA LYS A 17 -8.48 -12.03 4.68
C LYS A 17 -8.38 -11.00 5.81
N LEU A 18 -8.75 -9.74 5.58
CA LEU A 18 -8.72 -8.67 6.58
C LEU A 18 -10.04 -8.49 7.35
N LYS A 19 -11.04 -9.37 7.17
CA LYS A 19 -12.36 -9.27 7.84
C LYS A 19 -12.31 -9.20 9.36
N SER A 20 -11.30 -9.82 9.98
CA SER A 20 -11.14 -9.87 11.44
C SER A 20 -10.13 -8.84 11.98
N VAL A 21 -9.78 -7.81 11.21
CA VAL A 21 -8.91 -6.73 11.69
C VAL A 21 -9.61 -5.93 12.78
N ILE A 22 -8.90 -5.71 13.89
CA ILE A 22 -9.41 -4.92 15.02
C ILE A 22 -8.90 -3.48 14.89
N PHE A 23 -9.76 -2.51 15.15
CA PHE A 23 -9.44 -1.08 15.08
C PHE A 23 -9.52 -0.44 16.47
N PRO A 24 -8.45 -0.52 17.29
CA PRO A 24 -8.46 0.03 18.65
C PRO A 24 -8.51 1.56 18.66
N ALA A 25 -8.04 2.21 17.60
CA ALA A 25 -8.12 3.66 17.41
C ALA A 25 -8.22 4.01 15.92
N ARG A 26 -8.55 5.28 15.62
CA ARG A 26 -8.81 5.77 14.26
C ARG A 26 -7.66 5.59 13.26
N HIS A 27 -6.44 5.38 13.73
CA HIS A 27 -5.22 5.25 12.91
C HIS A 27 -4.40 4.00 13.23
N LEU A 28 -4.96 3.08 14.03
CA LEU A 28 -4.28 1.88 14.49
C LEU A 28 -5.09 0.65 14.06
N CYS A 29 -4.40 -0.44 13.75
CA CYS A 29 -5.03 -1.74 13.55
C CYS A 29 -4.22 -2.87 14.17
N ILE A 30 -4.92 -3.94 14.54
CA ILE A 30 -4.33 -5.22 14.92
C ILE A 30 -4.76 -6.21 13.86
N LEU A 31 -3.78 -6.87 13.24
CA LEU A 31 -4.02 -7.88 12.22
C LEU A 31 -4.38 -9.23 12.86
N PRO A 32 -5.27 -10.03 12.23
CA PRO A 32 -5.45 -11.43 12.61
C PRO A 32 -4.13 -12.20 12.46
N GLN A 33 -3.93 -13.25 13.28
CA GLN A 33 -2.70 -14.08 13.26
C GLN A 33 -2.55 -14.88 11.96
N ASP A 34 -3.66 -15.13 11.29
CA ASP A 34 -3.87 -15.99 10.14
C ASP A 34 -3.78 -15.25 8.79
N VAL A 35 -3.50 -13.93 8.80
CA VAL A 35 -3.32 -13.19 7.54
C VAL A 35 -1.93 -13.43 6.95
N GLU A 36 -1.91 -14.21 5.88
CA GLU A 36 -0.71 -14.40 5.08
C GLU A 36 -0.48 -13.21 4.14
N PHE A 37 0.63 -12.51 4.36
CA PHE A 37 1.11 -11.46 3.47
C PHE A 37 2.21 -12.01 2.57
N ARG A 38 2.01 -11.96 1.25
CA ARG A 38 3.04 -12.28 0.27
C ARG A 38 3.98 -11.08 0.12
N GLN A 39 5.26 -11.29 0.38
CA GLN A 39 6.27 -10.27 0.10
C GLN A 39 6.46 -10.06 -1.41
N ILE A 40 6.51 -8.80 -1.81
CA ILE A 40 6.81 -8.37 -3.18
C ILE A 40 8.29 -8.01 -3.25
N GLN A 41 9.03 -8.55 -4.21
CA GLN A 41 10.42 -8.14 -4.46
C GLN A 41 10.47 -6.78 -5.14
N CYS A 42 10.54 -5.71 -4.33
CA CYS A 42 10.68 -4.35 -4.81
C CYS A 42 12.09 -3.78 -4.58
N LYS A 43 12.48 -2.83 -5.43
CA LYS A 43 13.66 -2.00 -5.23
C LYS A 43 13.41 -1.06 -4.05
N ASN A 44 14.35 -1.07 -3.11
CA ASN A 44 14.34 -0.19 -1.94
C ASN A 44 15.21 1.05 -2.15
N PRO A 45 14.88 2.19 -1.52
CA PRO A 45 13.67 2.44 -0.73
C PRO A 45 12.45 2.77 -1.60
N SER A 46 11.27 2.38 -1.14
CA SER A 46 9.98 2.80 -1.68
C SER A 46 9.35 3.90 -0.82
N SER A 47 8.29 4.55 -1.32
CA SER A 47 7.65 5.67 -0.62
C SER A 47 6.13 5.66 -0.75
N CYS A 48 5.44 6.11 0.28
CA CYS A 48 4.00 6.37 0.25
C CYS A 48 3.70 7.83 0.59
N GLU A 49 2.99 8.50 -0.32
CA GLU A 49 2.52 9.88 -0.15
C GLU A 49 1.07 9.88 0.32
N ILE A 50 0.75 10.67 1.33
CA ILE A 50 -0.62 10.81 1.84
C ILE A 50 -1.05 12.26 1.66
N SER A 51 -2.01 12.47 0.76
CA SER A 51 -2.71 13.73 0.56
C SER A 51 -4.09 13.67 1.19
N ASP A 52 -4.67 14.83 1.49
CA ASP A 52 -6.04 14.94 1.97
C ASP A 52 -6.77 16.05 1.24
N LYS A 53 -8.06 15.83 0.97
CA LYS A 53 -8.97 16.78 0.35
C LYS A 53 -10.28 16.77 1.12
N VAL A 54 -10.90 17.94 1.29
CA VAL A 54 -12.26 18.04 1.81
C VAL A 54 -13.21 18.09 0.63
N GLU A 55 -14.12 17.11 0.57
CA GLU A 55 -15.13 16.99 -0.48
C GLU A 55 -16.46 16.71 0.18
N SER A 56 -17.50 17.48 -0.16
CA SER A 56 -18.84 17.33 0.43
C SER A 56 -18.87 17.30 1.96
N LYS A 57 -18.06 18.16 2.61
CA LYS A 57 -17.85 18.24 4.08
C LYS A 57 -17.21 17.00 4.72
N VAL A 58 -16.73 16.05 3.93
CA VAL A 58 -15.99 14.86 4.39
C VAL A 58 -14.52 14.99 3.99
N ARG A 59 -13.61 14.63 4.90
CA ARG A 59 -12.17 14.62 4.62
C ARG A 59 -11.79 13.25 4.05
N ILE A 60 -11.34 13.25 2.79
CA ILE A 60 -10.85 12.06 2.08
C ILE A 60 -9.34 12.11 2.05
N PHE A 61 -8.70 11.01 2.41
CA PHE A 61 -7.27 10.79 2.35
C PHE A 61 -6.94 9.92 1.14
N THR A 62 -5.99 10.35 0.32
CA THR A 62 -5.46 9.57 -0.78
C THR A 62 -4.03 9.15 -0.47
N SER A 63 -3.82 7.84 -0.39
CA SER A 63 -2.53 7.20 -0.13
C SER A 63 -1.98 6.67 -1.44
N LYS A 64 -0.81 7.16 -1.86
CA LYS A 64 -0.14 6.78 -3.10
C LYS A 64 1.18 6.10 -2.77
N LEU A 65 1.19 4.77 -2.76
CA LEU A 65 2.39 3.95 -2.58
C LEU A 65 3.04 3.72 -3.96
N THR A 66 4.30 4.13 -4.11
CA THR A 66 5.06 3.97 -5.35
C THR A 66 6.27 3.08 -5.10
N PHE A 67 6.43 2.05 -5.92
CA PHE A 67 7.56 1.12 -5.86
C PHE A 67 7.90 0.57 -7.23
N LYS A 68 9.11 -0.01 -7.36
CA LYS A 68 9.55 -0.67 -8.60
C LYS A 68 9.81 -2.13 -8.30
N SER A 69 9.34 -3.04 -9.15
CA SER A 69 9.47 -4.49 -8.96
C SER A 69 9.87 -5.16 -10.27
N CYS A 70 10.57 -6.29 -10.17
CA CYS A 70 10.79 -7.19 -11.30
C CYS A 70 9.68 -8.25 -11.44
N GLU A 71 8.87 -8.44 -10.38
CA GLU A 71 7.73 -9.34 -10.39
C GLU A 71 6.52 -8.70 -11.07
N GLN A 72 5.79 -9.50 -11.83
CA GLN A 72 4.48 -9.12 -12.34
C GLN A 72 3.41 -9.36 -11.27
N ILE A 73 2.85 -8.27 -10.76
CA ILE A 73 1.76 -8.29 -9.76
C ILE A 73 0.44 -8.18 -10.51
N ASN A 74 -0.43 -9.17 -10.34
CA ASN A 74 -1.79 -9.15 -10.86
C ASN A 74 -2.75 -8.81 -9.72
N SER A 75 -3.54 -7.75 -9.89
CA SER A 75 -4.59 -7.32 -8.95
C SER A 75 -5.97 -7.27 -9.59
N ASP A 76 -6.10 -7.77 -10.83
CA ASP A 76 -7.31 -7.58 -11.65
C ASP A 76 -8.46 -8.49 -11.19
N ASP A 77 -8.15 -9.67 -10.65
CA ASP A 77 -9.15 -10.67 -10.26
C ASP A 77 -9.58 -10.56 -8.80
N ILE A 78 -8.71 -10.07 -7.92
CA ILE A 78 -8.93 -10.07 -6.46
C ILE A 78 -8.47 -8.73 -5.85
N PRO A 79 -9.31 -8.07 -5.03
CA PRO A 79 -8.91 -6.86 -4.33
C PRO A 79 -7.78 -7.15 -3.34
N LEU A 80 -6.72 -6.35 -3.41
CA LEU A 80 -5.53 -6.49 -2.57
C LEU A 80 -5.42 -5.35 -1.55
N ALA A 81 -4.89 -5.68 -0.39
CA ALA A 81 -4.40 -4.73 0.60
C ALA A 81 -2.89 -4.89 0.75
N TYR A 82 -2.22 -3.81 1.13
CA TYR A 82 -0.76 -3.75 1.17
C TYR A 82 -0.28 -3.43 2.58
N ARG A 83 0.68 -4.21 3.08
CA ARG A 83 1.44 -3.94 4.29
C ARG A 83 2.80 -3.38 3.89
N VAL A 84 3.15 -2.22 4.46
CA VAL A 84 4.46 -1.60 4.25
C VAL A 84 5.23 -1.56 5.55
N THR A 85 6.52 -1.87 5.50
CA THR A 85 7.42 -1.77 6.65
C THR A 85 8.49 -0.72 6.36
N THR A 86 8.64 0.24 7.26
CA THR A 86 9.68 1.28 7.18
C THR A 86 10.98 0.79 7.80
N ALA A 87 12.09 1.44 7.45
CA ALA A 87 13.41 1.17 8.03
C ALA A 87 13.44 1.27 9.57
N ASP A 88 12.56 2.09 10.15
CA ASP A 88 12.43 2.28 11.60
C ASP A 88 11.61 1.16 12.28
N GLY A 89 11.18 0.14 11.53
CA GLY A 89 10.39 -0.99 12.03
C GLY A 89 8.88 -0.76 12.12
N CYS A 90 8.40 0.46 11.80
CA CYS A 90 6.97 0.76 11.77
C CYS A 90 6.29 0.03 10.60
N ARG A 91 5.12 -0.54 10.86
CA ARG A 91 4.30 -1.24 9.88
C ARG A 91 3.00 -0.48 9.65
N TYR A 92 2.61 -0.33 8.39
CA TYR A 92 1.36 0.32 8.00
C TYR A 92 0.55 -0.55 7.04
N LEU A 93 -0.76 -0.54 7.21
CA LEU A 93 -1.74 -1.20 6.35
C LEU A 93 -2.41 -0.17 5.43
N ILE A 94 -2.42 -0.47 4.14
CA ILE A 94 -3.08 0.31 3.08
C ILE A 94 -4.17 -0.58 2.48
N GLY A 95 -5.42 -0.17 2.63
CA GLY A 95 -6.59 -0.98 2.25
C GLY A 95 -7.27 -1.65 3.43
N ARG A 96 -8.46 -2.17 3.16
CA ARG A 96 -9.36 -2.86 4.12
C ARG A 96 -10.08 -3.99 3.42
N ASP A 97 -10.86 -4.76 4.18
CA ASP A 97 -11.74 -5.84 3.72
C ASP A 97 -12.97 -5.36 2.94
N HIS A 98 -13.19 -4.05 2.88
CA HIS A 98 -14.31 -3.44 2.16
C HIS A 98 -13.85 -2.27 1.30
N ARG A 99 -14.75 -1.88 0.39
CA ARG A 99 -14.53 -0.74 -0.51
C ARG A 99 -14.40 0.56 0.29
N PRO A 100 -13.54 1.49 -0.14
CA PRO A 100 -12.76 1.45 -1.39
C PRO A 100 -11.51 0.56 -1.27
N PHE A 101 -11.23 -0.24 -2.30
CA PHE A 101 -10.03 -1.07 -2.36
C PHE A 101 -8.86 -0.28 -2.98
N PRO A 102 -7.60 -0.54 -2.55
CA PRO A 102 -6.42 -0.02 -3.24
C PRO A 102 -6.39 -0.45 -4.72
N VAL A 103 -6.12 0.50 -5.60
CA VAL A 103 -6.01 0.26 -7.05
C VAL A 103 -4.53 0.26 -7.43
N LEU A 104 -4.06 -0.84 -8.02
CA LEU A 104 -2.71 -0.96 -8.56
C LEU A 104 -2.68 -0.47 -10.01
N THR A 105 -1.76 0.43 -10.31
CA THR A 105 -1.46 0.85 -11.69
C THR A 105 -0.05 0.43 -12.02
N ARG A 106 0.11 -0.24 -13.16
CA ARG A 106 1.37 -0.68 -13.74
C ARG A 106 1.82 0.33 -14.80
N SER A 107 3.08 0.72 -14.77
CA SER A 107 3.74 1.46 -15.84
C SER A 107 5.01 0.72 -16.23
N GLU A 108 5.01 0.25 -17.47
CA GLU A 108 6.18 -0.36 -18.10
C GLU A 108 6.89 0.71 -18.92
N LEU A 109 8.12 1.00 -18.55
CA LEU A 109 8.98 1.87 -19.33
C LEU A 109 9.85 0.97 -20.20
N MET A 110 9.73 1.12 -21.52
CA MET A 110 10.75 0.59 -22.42
C MET A 110 11.98 1.48 -22.30
N PRO A 111 13.12 0.96 -21.82
CA PRO A 111 14.32 1.77 -21.65
C PRO A 111 14.80 2.27 -23.01
N SER A 112 15.00 3.59 -23.13
CA SER A 112 15.57 4.21 -24.34
C SER A 112 17.06 4.51 -24.19
N SER A 113 17.60 4.37 -22.97
CA SER A 113 19.02 4.46 -22.63
C SER A 113 19.48 3.28 -21.76
N HIS A 114 20.77 2.94 -21.82
CA HIS A 114 21.38 1.90 -20.98
C HIS A 114 21.33 2.19 -19.47
N THR A 115 21.05 3.43 -19.08
CA THR A 115 20.87 3.84 -17.68
C THR A 115 19.44 3.67 -17.17
N ASP A 116 18.48 3.41 -18.07
CA ASP A 116 17.09 3.29 -17.71
C ASP A 116 16.79 1.91 -17.11
N SER A 117 16.01 1.93 -16.03
CA SER A 117 15.63 0.72 -15.32
C SER A 117 14.50 0.00 -16.05
N SER A 118 14.74 -1.24 -16.46
CA SER A 118 13.71 -2.15 -16.99
C SER A 118 12.71 -2.68 -15.94
N LEU A 119 12.85 -2.27 -14.66
CA LEU A 119 11.89 -2.62 -13.62
C LEU A 119 10.53 -1.98 -13.87
N ILE A 120 9.49 -2.72 -13.57
CA ILE A 120 8.10 -2.28 -13.68
C ILE A 120 7.81 -1.29 -12.55
N ALA A 121 7.30 -0.11 -12.90
CA ALA A 121 6.87 0.88 -11.92
C ALA A 121 5.42 0.60 -11.51
N TYR A 122 5.20 0.42 -10.21
CA TYR A 122 3.90 0.19 -9.62
C TYR A 122 3.47 1.38 -8.78
N THR A 123 2.24 1.80 -8.97
CA THR A 123 1.59 2.84 -8.17
C THR A 123 0.31 2.29 -7.59
N VAL A 124 0.26 2.12 -6.27
CA VAL A 124 -0.96 1.75 -5.54
C VAL A 124 -1.61 3.02 -5.02
N THR A 125 -2.87 3.24 -5.40
CA THR A 125 -3.65 4.39 -4.94
C THR A 125 -4.85 3.91 -4.12
N TRP A 126 -4.97 4.41 -2.90
CA TRP A 126 -6.10 4.12 -2.02
C TRP A 126 -6.68 5.41 -1.46
N SER A 127 -7.95 5.68 -1.75
CA SER A 127 -8.66 6.88 -1.32
C SER A 127 -9.78 6.52 -0.36
N ASP A 128 -9.71 6.96 0.89
CA ASP A 128 -10.67 6.61 1.94
C ASP A 128 -10.81 7.73 2.99
N VAL A 129 -11.77 7.62 3.89
CA VAL A 129 -11.97 8.56 5.02
C VAL A 129 -10.96 8.36 6.16
N ILE A 130 -10.07 7.37 6.01
CA ILE A 130 -8.98 7.05 6.92
C ILE A 130 -7.63 7.06 6.19
N LYS A 131 -6.56 7.31 6.96
CA LYS A 131 -5.18 7.19 6.49
C LYS A 131 -4.71 5.72 6.56
N PRO A 132 -3.53 5.38 6.00
CA PRO A 132 -2.89 4.10 6.28
C PRO A 132 -2.80 3.85 7.78
N LEU A 133 -3.21 2.67 8.20
CA LEU A 133 -3.35 2.31 9.60
C LEU A 133 -2.02 1.76 10.10
N GLN A 134 -1.51 2.28 11.20
CA GLN A 134 -0.33 1.70 11.82
C GLN A 134 -0.69 0.38 12.49
N ILE A 135 0.04 -0.67 12.15
CA ILE A 135 -0.16 -2.00 12.72
C ILE A 135 0.54 -2.05 14.08
N ILE A 136 -0.22 -2.42 15.09
CA ILE A 136 0.26 -2.67 16.46
C ILE A 136 0.01 -4.13 16.84
N GLU A 137 0.82 -4.63 17.77
CA GLU A 137 0.72 -5.98 18.34
C GLU A 137 0.29 -5.91 19.81
#